data_AF-A0A962TKS9-F1
#
_entry.id   AF-A0A962TKS9-F1
#
_cell.length_a   1.000
_cell.length_b   1.000
_cell.length_c   1.000
_cell.angle_alpha   90.00
_cell.angle_beta   90.00
_cell.angle_gamma   90.00
#
_symmetry.space_group_name_H-M   'P 1'
#
loop_
_entity.id
_entity.type
_entity.pdbx_description
1 polymer ?
#
loop_
_entity_poly.entity_id
_entity_poly.type
_entity_poly.pdbx_seq_one_letter_code
_entity_poly.pdbx_strand_id
1 'polypeptide(L)'
;MEALKRYPRTPRTRQRKETRYSQVIIRIPERDYVRDDRLEDSFGRCALLRELQRLHEQELSRYLTEHKVIRYRVEPDTGLRPGEVQFLFGRAIYIPADDETPLFRIQAATDGQSEWRELGLIYPGQRLTLLNGDRRASSVTVMGWPFISGESVLLMLRPGPPVAVDVVAEPPACLTVIADGNGRFLARDRRGRGLRLWIAALTVVKESFVSREPVIHQAPPPSQSDEVIAAPEKEAPKAVLKSVGSVSLSDEDYPQIDPWGRREPVFGIPASFEEPVISPSPVNESSSVEEDPDREDEPETPLELPTPSPLLPLPAPGGDQQTWIPRRPAAYLQVTGVALQRLSTYASAGISDWRLSFNRAGSLVLDNHPDAAAWLRIDSADQVFGEAAGLSTPLDLPGVWQPFPELELELYGVPAPMAAHYLGWLKLSVPLMLPVPRERAVSFGRGSEADIAPRLLADPRSLRWDGSPAKTAGISAEYLGLSRCHLRLQVRRDDWWAQLESQNMPVYRLTPSGDLLDVLTPGVNTATEAKPGELLVAGGYVLTLGAVK
;
A
#
# COMPACT_ATOMS: atom_id res chain seq x y z
N MET A 1 -4.56 7.40 -15.27
CA MET A 1 -5.38 8.26 -16.14
C MET A 1 -5.39 7.83 -17.61
N GLU A 2 -4.26 7.46 -18.22
CA GLU A 2 -4.25 6.98 -19.61
C GLU A 2 -5.17 5.78 -19.88
N ALA A 3 -5.30 4.84 -18.93
CA ALA A 3 -6.21 3.69 -19.08
C ALA A 3 -7.69 4.11 -19.23
N LEU A 4 -8.13 5.15 -18.51
CA LEU A 4 -9.48 5.72 -18.65
C LEU A 4 -9.66 6.47 -19.98
N LYS A 5 -8.57 7.03 -20.53
CA LYS A 5 -8.55 7.72 -21.82
C LYS A 5 -8.52 6.74 -23.01
N ARG A 6 -7.90 5.55 -22.85
CA ARG A 6 -7.64 4.59 -23.96
C ARG A 6 -8.73 3.53 -24.17
N TYR A 7 -9.59 3.23 -23.19
CA TYR A 7 -10.59 2.15 -23.30
C TYR A 7 -12.04 2.57 -22.96
N PRO A 8 -12.69 3.41 -23.77
CA PRO A 8 -14.14 3.59 -23.70
C PRO A 8 -14.86 2.33 -24.22
N ARG A 9 -15.69 1.68 -23.40
CA ARG A 9 -16.54 0.56 -23.85
C ARG A 9 -17.71 1.11 -24.70
N THR A 10 -17.70 0.81 -25.99
CA THR A 10 -18.72 1.21 -26.98
C THR A 10 -19.87 0.20 -27.07
N PRO A 11 -21.15 0.62 -27.00
CA PRO A 11 -22.24 -0.08 -27.66
C PRO A 11 -22.16 0.19 -29.18
N ARG A 12 -22.26 -0.87 -29.99
CA ARG A 12 -22.34 -0.81 -31.46
C ARG A 12 -23.69 -0.18 -31.85
N THR A 13 -23.79 1.14 -31.91
CA THR A 13 -24.68 1.87 -32.83
C THR A 13 -24.46 3.38 -32.72
N ARG A 14 -24.84 4.07 -33.80
CA ARG A 14 -24.53 5.45 -34.20
C ARG A 14 -24.56 6.50 -33.07
N GLN A 15 -23.58 7.41 -33.14
CA GLN A 15 -23.19 8.47 -32.17
C GLN A 15 -22.26 7.99 -31.04
N ARG A 16 -20.95 8.14 -31.25
CA ARG A 16 -19.90 7.99 -30.23
C ARG A 16 -20.10 9.03 -29.12
N LYS A 17 -20.90 8.70 -28.11
CA LYS A 17 -20.93 9.43 -26.84
C LYS A 17 -19.92 8.75 -25.91
N GLU A 18 -18.77 9.39 -25.68
CA GLU A 18 -17.81 8.95 -24.66
C GLU A 18 -18.53 8.91 -23.31
N THR A 19 -18.82 7.72 -22.81
CA THR A 19 -19.43 7.58 -21.48
C THR A 19 -18.31 7.60 -20.45
N ARG A 20 -18.21 8.71 -19.72
CA ARG A 20 -17.24 8.86 -18.63
C ARG A 20 -17.92 8.60 -17.29
N TYR A 21 -17.18 7.98 -16.38
CA TYR A 21 -17.69 7.52 -15.10
C TYR A 21 -16.99 8.26 -13.98
N SER A 22 -17.75 8.74 -12.99
CA SER A 22 -17.20 9.46 -11.83
C SER A 22 -16.75 8.54 -10.71
N GLN A 23 -17.07 7.25 -10.77
CA GLN A 23 -16.78 6.28 -9.72
C GLN A 23 -15.90 5.17 -10.27
N VAL A 24 -14.77 4.94 -9.60
CA VAL A 24 -13.73 4.01 -10.05
C VAL A 24 -13.22 3.18 -8.88
N ILE A 25 -13.31 1.86 -9.00
CA ILE A 25 -12.65 0.93 -8.09
C ILE A 25 -11.33 0.50 -8.74
N ILE A 26 -10.24 0.61 -8.00
CA ILE A 26 -8.90 0.20 -8.41
C ILE A 26 -8.57 -1.07 -7.63
N ARG A 27 -8.42 -2.18 -8.35
CA ARG A 27 -7.95 -3.43 -7.79
C ARG A 27 -6.48 -3.60 -8.08
N ILE A 28 -5.73 -3.93 -7.05
CA ILE A 28 -4.31 -4.25 -7.15
C ILE A 28 -4.05 -5.62 -6.50
N PRO A 29 -2.95 -6.30 -6.86
CA PRO A 29 -2.65 -7.62 -6.33
C PRO A 29 -2.59 -7.57 -4.81
N GLU A 30 -3.21 -8.51 -4.11
CA GLU A 30 -3.25 -8.52 -2.65
C GLU A 30 -1.84 -8.43 -2.04
N ARG A 31 -0.87 -9.14 -2.64
CA ARG A 31 0.53 -9.06 -2.24
C ARG A 31 1.11 -7.64 -2.37
N ASP A 32 0.73 -6.90 -3.40
CA ASP A 32 1.19 -5.53 -3.62
C ASP A 32 0.41 -4.54 -2.74
N TYR A 33 -0.88 -4.83 -2.47
CA TYR A 33 -1.73 -4.04 -1.57
C TYR A 33 -1.20 -4.07 -0.13
N VAL A 34 -0.85 -5.26 0.37
CA VAL A 34 -0.31 -5.46 1.73
C VAL A 34 1.12 -4.93 1.84
N ARG A 35 1.90 -4.92 0.75
CA ARG A 35 3.27 -4.40 0.74
C ARG A 35 3.37 -2.90 0.49
N ASP A 36 2.26 -2.24 0.17
CA ASP A 36 2.22 -0.80 -0.06
C ASP A 36 1.72 -0.12 1.22
N ASP A 37 2.66 0.39 2.02
CA ASP A 37 2.37 1.07 3.29
C ASP A 37 1.38 2.23 3.12
N ARG A 38 1.29 2.82 1.92
CA ARG A 38 0.30 3.86 1.60
C ARG A 38 -1.14 3.32 1.60
N LEU A 39 -1.35 2.02 1.48
CA LEU A 39 -2.67 1.38 1.43
C LEU A 39 -3.01 0.64 2.73
N GLU A 40 -2.00 0.28 3.51
CA GLU A 40 -2.17 -0.20 4.90
C GLU A 40 -2.54 0.94 5.85
N ASP A 41 -1.87 2.10 5.75
CA ASP A 41 -2.21 3.26 6.57
C ASP A 41 -3.46 3.97 6.00
N SER A 42 -4.51 4.09 6.84
CA SER A 42 -5.76 4.77 6.46
C SER A 42 -5.52 6.20 5.93
N PHE A 43 -4.49 6.88 6.44
CA PHE A 43 -4.10 8.21 5.99
C PHE A 43 -3.47 8.22 4.59
N GLY A 44 -2.50 7.34 4.32
CA GLY A 44 -1.88 7.22 3.01
C GLY A 44 -2.91 6.88 1.93
N ARG A 45 -3.88 6.02 2.29
CA ARG A 45 -4.95 5.60 1.39
C ARG A 45 -5.86 6.78 1.07
N CYS A 46 -6.24 7.55 2.09
CA CYS A 46 -7.02 8.77 1.92
C CYS A 46 -6.29 9.81 1.06
N ALA A 47 -4.98 10.00 1.25
CA ALA A 47 -4.18 10.94 0.45
C ALA A 47 -4.12 10.52 -1.03
N LEU A 48 -3.88 9.23 -1.31
CA LEU A 48 -3.91 8.70 -2.67
C LEU A 48 -5.28 8.88 -3.33
N LEU A 49 -6.36 8.56 -2.60
CA LEU A 49 -7.73 8.71 -3.09
C LEU A 49 -8.07 10.18 -3.40
N ARG A 50 -7.66 11.12 -2.54
CA ARG A 50 -7.82 12.57 -2.76
C ARG A 50 -7.05 13.04 -3.99
N GLU A 51 -5.82 12.58 -4.19
CA GLU A 51 -5.03 12.97 -5.36
C GLU A 51 -5.62 12.41 -6.66
N LEU A 52 -6.10 11.16 -6.64
CA LEU A 52 -6.82 10.57 -7.77
C LEU A 52 -8.11 11.33 -8.09
N GLN A 53 -8.85 11.74 -7.05
CA GLN A 53 -10.04 12.58 -7.20
C GLN A 53 -9.68 13.93 -7.81
N ARG A 54 -8.65 14.61 -7.29
CA ARG A 54 -8.17 15.91 -7.79
C ARG A 54 -7.75 15.84 -9.26
N LEU A 55 -7.00 14.81 -9.65
CA LEU A 55 -6.58 14.59 -11.05
C LEU A 55 -7.77 14.29 -11.97
N HIS A 56 -8.74 13.50 -11.51
CA HIS A 56 -9.97 13.24 -12.25
C HIS A 56 -10.76 14.53 -12.46
N GLU A 57 -10.92 15.33 -11.41
CA GLU A 57 -11.60 16.61 -11.46
C GLU A 57 -10.89 17.57 -12.43
N GLN A 58 -9.56 17.69 -12.33
CA GLN A 58 -8.79 18.57 -13.21
C GLN A 58 -8.89 18.18 -14.70
N GLU A 59 -8.80 16.88 -15.01
CA GLU A 59 -8.73 16.43 -16.41
C GLU A 59 -10.08 16.09 -17.05
N LEU A 60 -11.03 15.60 -16.26
CA LEU A 60 -12.26 14.94 -16.73
C LEU A 60 -13.55 15.61 -16.26
N SER A 61 -13.51 16.58 -15.32
CA SER A 61 -14.72 17.28 -14.81
C SER A 61 -15.61 17.83 -15.92
N ARG A 62 -15.02 18.50 -16.92
CA ARG A 62 -15.72 19.08 -18.08
C ARG A 62 -16.53 18.09 -18.93
N TYR A 63 -16.37 16.79 -18.68
CA TYR A 63 -17.05 15.71 -19.41
C TYR A 63 -17.96 14.87 -18.52
N LEU A 64 -17.98 15.13 -17.20
CA LEU A 64 -18.94 14.54 -16.30
C LEU A 64 -20.26 15.32 -16.41
N THR A 65 -21.37 14.60 -16.22
CA THR A 65 -22.69 15.25 -16.10
C THR A 65 -22.68 16.12 -14.83
N GLU A 66 -23.27 17.31 -14.90
CA GLU A 66 -23.34 18.24 -13.77
C GLU A 66 -23.82 17.50 -12.49
N HIS A 67 -23.15 17.78 -11.36
CA HIS A 67 -23.45 17.24 -10.02
C HIS A 67 -23.04 15.79 -9.72
N LYS A 68 -22.22 15.13 -10.56
CA LYS A 68 -21.64 13.83 -10.18
C LYS A 68 -20.41 13.97 -9.29
N VAL A 69 -20.52 13.48 -8.05
CA VAL A 69 -19.41 13.34 -7.12
C VAL A 69 -18.42 12.28 -7.65
N ILE A 70 -17.14 12.65 -7.69
CA ILE A 70 -16.05 11.77 -8.07
C ILE A 70 -15.64 10.94 -6.85
N ARG A 71 -15.62 9.62 -6.98
CA ARG A 71 -15.23 8.70 -5.88
C ARG A 71 -14.27 7.64 -6.38
N TYR A 72 -13.30 7.33 -5.54
CA TYR A 72 -12.33 6.29 -5.77
C TYR A 72 -12.32 5.33 -4.59
N ARG A 73 -12.06 4.05 -4.88
CA ARG A 73 -11.80 3.04 -3.86
C ARG A 73 -10.65 2.17 -4.35
N VAL A 74 -9.74 1.79 -3.45
CA VAL A 74 -8.69 0.83 -3.72
C VAL A 74 -8.99 -0.45 -2.94
N GLU A 75 -8.89 -1.60 -3.59
CA GLU A 75 -9.17 -2.92 -3.01
C GLU A 75 -8.07 -3.93 -3.38
N PRO A 76 -7.71 -4.87 -2.47
CA PRO A 76 -6.84 -5.99 -2.81
C PRO A 76 -7.58 -7.02 -3.67
N ASP A 77 -6.88 -7.65 -4.61
CA ASP A 77 -7.38 -8.77 -5.42
C ASP A 77 -6.36 -9.92 -5.45
N THR A 78 -6.79 -11.10 -5.00
CA THR A 78 -5.98 -12.32 -4.95
C THR A 78 -5.72 -12.94 -6.33
N GLY A 79 -6.50 -12.56 -7.34
CA GLY A 79 -6.42 -13.10 -8.70
C GLY A 79 -5.54 -12.30 -9.66
N LEU A 80 -5.01 -11.14 -9.25
CA LEU A 80 -4.14 -10.31 -10.08
C LEU A 80 -2.67 -10.72 -9.93
N ARG A 81 -1.91 -10.66 -11.04
CA ARG A 81 -0.47 -10.92 -11.01
C ARG A 81 0.29 -9.70 -10.49
N PRO A 82 1.47 -9.87 -9.87
CA PRO A 82 2.28 -8.74 -9.43
C PRO A 82 2.53 -7.73 -10.55
N GLY A 83 2.32 -6.44 -10.26
CA GLY A 83 2.43 -5.36 -11.25
C GLY A 83 1.23 -5.18 -12.20
N GLU A 84 0.21 -6.03 -12.13
CA GLU A 84 -1.06 -5.80 -12.83
C GLU A 84 -1.97 -4.90 -12.00
N VAL A 85 -2.63 -3.92 -12.63
CA VAL A 85 -3.66 -3.10 -11.98
C VAL A 85 -4.95 -3.20 -12.79
N GLN A 86 -6.07 -3.46 -12.10
CA GLN A 86 -7.38 -3.50 -12.72
C GLN A 86 -8.21 -2.29 -12.32
N PHE A 87 -8.78 -1.62 -13.31
CA PHE A 87 -9.71 -0.52 -13.10
C PHE A 87 -11.13 -0.98 -13.42
N LEU A 88 -12.03 -0.85 -12.45
CA LEU A 88 -13.45 -1.10 -12.61
C LEU A 88 -14.21 0.23 -12.61
N PHE A 89 -14.90 0.48 -13.70
CA PHE A 89 -15.76 1.63 -13.90
C PHE A 89 -16.91 1.23 -14.81
N GLY A 90 -18.10 1.76 -14.54
CA GLY A 90 -19.30 1.34 -15.27
C GLY A 90 -20.57 1.84 -14.59
N ARG A 91 -21.71 1.62 -15.26
CA ARG A 91 -23.02 2.04 -14.72
C ARG A 91 -23.45 1.27 -13.48
N ALA A 92 -22.89 0.08 -13.27
CA ALA A 92 -23.15 -0.78 -12.12
C ALA A 92 -22.03 -0.74 -11.07
N ILE A 93 -21.01 0.10 -11.25
CA ILE A 93 -19.98 0.31 -10.23
C ILE A 93 -20.44 1.48 -9.36
N TYR A 94 -20.64 1.20 -8.07
CA TYR A 94 -21.05 2.19 -7.09
C TYR A 94 -20.12 2.21 -5.88
N ILE A 95 -19.71 3.41 -5.46
CA ILE A 95 -18.94 3.66 -4.24
C ILE A 95 -19.83 4.55 -3.33
N PRO A 96 -20.27 4.04 -2.17
CA PRO A 96 -21.11 4.82 -1.25
C PRO A 96 -20.35 6.00 -0.65
N ALA A 97 -21.09 7.01 -0.19
CA ALA A 97 -20.51 8.02 0.71
C ALA A 97 -20.34 7.45 2.13
N ASP A 98 -19.48 8.07 2.94
CA ASP A 98 -19.21 7.61 4.31
C ASP A 98 -20.45 7.66 5.22
N ASP A 99 -21.39 8.57 4.92
CA ASP A 99 -22.66 8.78 5.63
C ASP A 99 -23.86 8.09 4.95
N GLU A 100 -23.65 7.37 3.85
CA GLU A 100 -24.73 6.76 3.08
C GLU A 100 -25.17 5.43 3.72
N THR A 101 -26.43 5.34 4.15
CA THR A 101 -26.98 4.12 4.75
C THR A 101 -27.46 3.14 3.68
N PRO A 102 -27.14 1.83 3.79
CA PRO A 102 -27.59 0.82 2.84
C PRO A 102 -29.10 0.55 2.96
N LEU A 103 -29.77 0.33 1.82
CA LEU A 103 -31.20 0.01 1.75
C LEU A 103 -31.48 -1.48 1.75
N PHE A 104 -30.62 -2.26 1.09
CA PHE A 104 -30.82 -3.71 0.96
C PHE A 104 -29.51 -4.47 1.18
N ARG A 105 -29.63 -5.69 1.70
CA ARG A 105 -28.57 -6.71 1.74
C ARG A 105 -28.83 -7.76 0.67
N ILE A 106 -27.78 -8.15 -0.06
CA ILE A 106 -27.80 -9.21 -1.06
C ILE A 106 -27.21 -10.47 -0.45
N GLN A 107 -27.94 -11.57 -0.50
CA GLN A 107 -27.46 -12.89 -0.15
C GLN A 107 -27.70 -13.87 -1.30
N ALA A 108 -26.85 -14.88 -1.41
CA ALA A 108 -26.99 -15.93 -2.40
C ALA A 108 -26.74 -17.31 -1.81
N ALA A 109 -27.44 -18.30 -2.34
CA ALA A 109 -27.24 -19.72 -2.05
C ALA A 109 -27.33 -20.50 -3.36
N THR A 110 -26.50 -21.54 -3.51
CA THR A 110 -26.66 -22.48 -4.62
C THR A 110 -28.02 -23.18 -4.50
N ASP A 111 -28.67 -23.49 -5.62
CA ASP A 111 -29.91 -24.26 -5.61
C ASP A 111 -29.66 -25.63 -4.95
N GLY A 112 -30.48 -25.98 -3.95
CA GLY A 112 -30.32 -27.18 -3.11
C GLY A 112 -29.44 -27.06 -1.85
N GLN A 113 -28.72 -25.94 -1.61
CA GLN A 113 -27.88 -25.77 -0.41
C GLN A 113 -28.51 -24.86 0.66
N SER A 114 -28.61 -25.28 1.91
CA SER A 114 -29.23 -24.44 2.96
C SER A 114 -28.38 -23.23 3.41
N GLU A 115 -27.11 -23.19 3.01
CA GLU A 115 -26.17 -22.13 3.39
C GLU A 115 -26.37 -20.89 2.52
N TRP A 116 -26.74 -19.77 3.15
CA TRP A 116 -26.80 -18.45 2.51
C TRP A 116 -25.51 -17.68 2.77
N ARG A 117 -24.96 -17.09 1.71
CA ARG A 117 -23.74 -16.27 1.77
C ARG A 117 -24.07 -14.82 1.48
N GLU A 118 -23.51 -13.92 2.28
CA GLU A 118 -23.65 -12.49 2.04
C GLU A 118 -22.76 -12.06 0.87
N LEU A 119 -23.35 -11.39 -0.11
CA LEU A 119 -22.67 -10.91 -1.31
C LEU A 119 -22.35 -9.42 -1.25
N GLY A 120 -23.17 -8.63 -0.57
CA GLY A 120 -22.95 -7.18 -0.43
C GLY A 120 -24.21 -6.39 -0.12
N LEU A 121 -24.11 -5.07 -0.25
CA LEU A 121 -25.15 -4.10 0.09
C LEU A 121 -25.57 -3.29 -1.15
N ILE A 122 -26.79 -2.75 -1.13
CA ILE A 122 -27.30 -1.82 -2.15
C ILE A 122 -27.63 -0.48 -1.47
N TYR A 123 -27.08 0.60 -2.01
CA TYR A 123 -27.25 1.95 -1.49
C TYR A 123 -28.25 2.78 -2.33
N PRO A 124 -28.85 3.86 -1.79
CA PRO A 124 -29.82 4.69 -2.50
C PRO A 124 -29.34 5.22 -3.86
N GLY A 125 -28.06 5.60 -3.98
CA GLY A 125 -27.48 6.06 -5.25
C GLY A 125 -27.14 4.94 -6.25
N GLN A 126 -27.16 3.68 -5.81
CA GLN A 126 -26.77 2.51 -6.60
C GLN A 126 -27.93 1.99 -7.45
N ARG A 127 -28.10 2.58 -8.65
CA ARG A 127 -29.18 2.17 -9.58
C ARG A 127 -29.05 0.74 -10.11
N LEU A 128 -27.82 0.25 -10.28
CA LEU A 128 -27.55 -1.04 -10.91
C LEU A 128 -26.49 -1.81 -10.12
N THR A 129 -26.69 -3.13 -9.97
CA THR A 129 -25.71 -4.06 -9.40
C THR A 129 -25.64 -5.29 -10.28
N LEU A 130 -24.47 -5.60 -10.82
CA LEU A 130 -24.27 -6.77 -11.68
C LEU A 130 -23.59 -7.91 -10.92
N LEU A 131 -24.27 -9.04 -10.81
CA LEU A 131 -23.78 -10.29 -10.22
C LEU A 131 -23.33 -11.24 -11.32
N ASN A 132 -22.09 -11.74 -11.26
CA ASN A 132 -21.64 -12.84 -12.10
C ASN A 132 -20.42 -13.57 -11.51
N GLY A 133 -19.93 -14.60 -12.19
CA GLY A 133 -18.69 -15.31 -11.83
C GLY A 133 -17.40 -14.66 -12.35
N ASP A 134 -17.49 -13.66 -13.24
CA ASP A 134 -16.33 -12.99 -13.82
C ASP A 134 -15.94 -11.75 -13.01
N ARG A 135 -14.83 -11.87 -12.26
CA ARG A 135 -14.24 -10.79 -11.48
C ARG A 135 -13.93 -9.52 -12.27
N ARG A 136 -13.72 -9.63 -13.59
CA ARG A 136 -13.36 -8.51 -14.46
C ARG A 136 -14.55 -7.72 -14.99
N ALA A 137 -15.76 -8.25 -14.84
CA ALA A 137 -16.97 -7.71 -15.46
C ALA A 137 -18.13 -7.49 -14.47
N SER A 138 -18.11 -8.06 -13.27
CA SER A 138 -19.15 -7.86 -12.24
C SER A 138 -18.93 -6.64 -11.35
N SER A 139 -20.03 -6.14 -10.80
CA SER A 139 -20.01 -5.29 -9.60
C SER A 139 -19.70 -6.12 -8.36
N VAL A 140 -20.33 -7.30 -8.25
CA VAL A 140 -20.15 -8.26 -7.17
C VAL A 140 -19.90 -9.63 -7.76
N THR A 141 -18.74 -10.20 -7.48
CA THR A 141 -18.38 -11.54 -7.95
C THR A 141 -18.93 -12.59 -7.00
N VAL A 142 -19.67 -13.54 -7.54
CA VAL A 142 -20.27 -14.63 -6.77
C VAL A 142 -19.39 -15.89 -6.89
N MET A 143 -18.81 -16.32 -5.76
CA MET A 143 -18.03 -17.54 -5.69
C MET A 143 -18.94 -18.76 -5.87
N GLY A 144 -18.54 -19.70 -6.74
CA GLY A 144 -19.36 -20.85 -7.09
C GLY A 144 -20.50 -20.52 -8.06
N TRP A 145 -20.32 -19.50 -8.91
CA TRP A 145 -21.29 -19.13 -9.94
C TRP A 145 -21.71 -20.34 -10.79
N PRO A 146 -23.00 -20.73 -10.80
CA PRO A 146 -23.42 -21.98 -11.40
C PRO A 146 -23.51 -21.92 -12.94
N PHE A 147 -23.44 -20.72 -13.52
CA PHE A 147 -23.62 -20.49 -14.96
C PHE A 147 -22.25 -20.36 -15.66
N ILE A 148 -22.11 -20.92 -16.87
CA ILE A 148 -20.80 -21.07 -17.54
C ILE A 148 -20.65 -20.14 -18.75
N SER A 149 -21.74 -19.55 -19.24
CA SER A 149 -21.76 -18.86 -20.55
C SER A 149 -21.79 -17.34 -20.42
N GLY A 150 -21.24 -16.79 -19.35
CA GLY A 150 -21.20 -15.34 -19.10
C GLY A 150 -22.57 -14.75 -18.71
N GLU A 151 -23.55 -15.61 -18.39
CA GLU A 151 -24.83 -15.18 -17.84
C GLU A 151 -24.60 -14.42 -16.54
N SER A 152 -25.25 -13.27 -16.42
CA SER A 152 -25.20 -12.38 -15.26
C SER A 152 -26.61 -12.14 -14.73
N VAL A 153 -26.71 -11.81 -13.44
CA VAL A 153 -27.94 -11.30 -12.85
C VAL A 153 -27.76 -9.81 -12.57
N LEU A 154 -28.62 -8.99 -13.14
CA LEU A 154 -28.64 -7.54 -12.94
C LEU A 154 -29.74 -7.19 -11.93
N LEU A 155 -29.34 -6.55 -10.84
CA LEU A 155 -30.25 -5.95 -9.88
C LEU A 155 -30.45 -4.48 -10.25
N MET A 156 -31.70 -4.04 -10.36
CA MET A 156 -32.06 -2.67 -10.71
C MET A 156 -32.83 -2.05 -9.55
N LEU A 157 -32.23 -1.05 -8.91
CA LEU A 157 -32.90 -0.29 -7.86
C LEU A 157 -33.88 0.68 -8.52
N ARG A 158 -35.18 0.51 -8.25
CA ARG A 158 -36.23 1.43 -8.67
C ARG A 158 -36.46 2.49 -7.60
N PRO A 159 -36.10 3.76 -7.86
CA PRO A 159 -36.44 4.84 -6.95
C PRO A 159 -37.95 5.13 -7.03
N GLY A 160 -38.63 5.05 -5.90
CA GLY A 160 -40.06 5.31 -5.75
C GLY A 160 -40.57 4.73 -4.44
N PRO A 161 -41.71 5.16 -3.89
CA PRO A 161 -42.34 4.50 -2.75
C PRO A 161 -43.29 3.38 -3.24
N PRO A 162 -43.10 2.10 -2.84
CA PRO A 162 -41.99 1.57 -2.04
C PRO A 162 -40.73 1.38 -2.88
N VAL A 163 -39.56 1.59 -2.25
CA VAL A 163 -38.28 1.36 -2.93
C VAL A 163 -38.15 -0.14 -3.14
N ALA A 164 -37.90 -0.55 -4.38
CA ALA A 164 -37.86 -1.95 -4.76
C ALA A 164 -36.64 -2.26 -5.63
N VAL A 165 -36.20 -3.51 -5.60
CA VAL A 165 -35.11 -4.01 -6.45
C VAL A 165 -35.69 -5.04 -7.41
N ASP A 166 -35.57 -4.77 -8.70
CA ASP A 166 -35.91 -5.73 -9.74
C ASP A 166 -34.70 -6.60 -10.05
N VAL A 167 -34.95 -7.88 -10.33
CA VAL A 167 -33.91 -8.86 -10.67
C VAL A 167 -34.17 -9.34 -12.08
N VAL A 168 -33.19 -9.10 -12.97
CA VAL A 168 -33.29 -9.49 -14.37
C VAL A 168 -32.03 -10.23 -14.82
N ALA A 169 -32.18 -11.09 -15.83
CA ALA A 169 -31.05 -11.74 -16.46
C ALA A 169 -30.37 -10.78 -17.45
N GLU A 170 -29.04 -10.79 -17.47
CA GLU A 170 -28.23 -10.04 -18.43
C GLU A 170 -27.20 -10.98 -19.08
N PRO A 171 -27.23 -11.19 -20.41
CA PRO A 171 -28.18 -10.63 -21.39
C PRO A 171 -29.63 -11.09 -21.17
N PRO A 172 -30.65 -10.36 -21.68
CA PRO A 172 -32.05 -10.74 -21.51
C PRO A 172 -32.34 -12.17 -21.99
N ALA A 173 -33.20 -12.88 -21.25
CA ALA A 173 -33.60 -14.28 -21.52
C ALA A 173 -32.47 -15.33 -21.47
N CYS A 174 -31.27 -15.00 -20.94
CA CYS A 174 -30.23 -16.01 -20.71
C CYS A 174 -30.52 -16.88 -19.47
N LEU A 175 -31.19 -16.31 -18.46
CA LEU A 175 -31.62 -17.00 -17.24
C LEU A 175 -33.13 -16.81 -17.06
N THR A 176 -33.78 -17.84 -16.52
CA THR A 176 -35.16 -17.73 -16.02
C THR A 176 -35.08 -17.28 -14.57
N VAL A 177 -35.59 -16.07 -14.28
CA VAL A 177 -35.63 -15.52 -12.92
C VAL A 177 -37.07 -15.58 -12.43
N ILE A 178 -37.29 -16.32 -11.35
CA ILE A 178 -38.60 -16.51 -10.70
C ILE A 178 -38.56 -15.81 -9.35
N ALA A 179 -39.57 -15.02 -9.02
CA ALA A 179 -39.70 -14.40 -7.70
C ALA A 179 -40.50 -15.31 -6.77
N ASP A 180 -39.92 -15.67 -5.62
CA ASP A 180 -40.52 -16.57 -4.63
C ASP A 180 -41.19 -15.81 -3.47
N GLY A 181 -41.27 -14.48 -3.56
CA GLY A 181 -41.80 -13.58 -2.52
C GLY A 181 -40.76 -13.18 -1.46
N ASN A 182 -41.07 -12.17 -0.63
CA ASN A 182 -40.19 -11.64 0.42
C ASN A 182 -38.76 -11.28 -0.04
N GLY A 183 -38.61 -10.78 -1.27
CA GLY A 183 -37.33 -10.42 -1.86
C GLY A 183 -36.46 -11.62 -2.27
N ARG A 184 -37.03 -12.84 -2.33
CA ARG A 184 -36.33 -14.04 -2.80
C ARG A 184 -36.55 -14.27 -4.28
N PHE A 185 -35.48 -14.67 -4.96
CA PHE A 185 -35.47 -14.95 -6.39
C PHE A 185 -34.71 -16.24 -6.67
N LEU A 186 -35.16 -16.99 -7.67
CA LEU A 186 -34.51 -18.18 -8.18
C LEU A 186 -34.13 -17.93 -9.64
N ALA A 187 -32.84 -17.84 -9.91
CA ALA A 187 -32.29 -17.77 -11.26
C ALA A 187 -31.90 -19.17 -11.71
N ARG A 188 -32.38 -19.63 -12.86
CA ARG A 188 -32.01 -20.92 -13.48
C ARG A 188 -31.58 -20.76 -14.92
N ASP A 189 -30.60 -21.56 -15.34
CA ASP A 189 -30.24 -21.68 -16.74
C ASP A 189 -31.06 -22.77 -17.46
N ARG A 190 -30.85 -22.90 -18.77
CA ARG A 190 -31.50 -23.92 -19.60
C ARG A 190 -31.12 -25.36 -19.23
N ARG A 191 -30.05 -25.56 -18.44
CA ARG A 191 -29.54 -26.86 -18.02
C ARG A 191 -30.04 -27.26 -16.62
N GLY A 192 -30.91 -26.44 -16.01
CA GLY A 192 -31.48 -26.69 -14.69
C GLY A 192 -30.56 -26.34 -13.52
N ARG A 193 -29.43 -25.69 -13.76
CA ARG A 193 -28.57 -25.18 -12.69
C ARG A 193 -29.18 -23.91 -12.13
N GLY A 194 -29.16 -23.77 -10.81
CA GLY A 194 -29.86 -22.68 -10.14
C GLY A 194 -29.02 -21.91 -9.13
N LEU A 195 -29.36 -20.64 -8.98
CA LEU A 195 -28.88 -19.74 -7.92
C LEU A 195 -30.09 -19.11 -7.24
N ARG A 196 -30.16 -19.23 -5.92
CA ARG A 196 -31.13 -18.49 -5.11
C ARG A 196 -30.51 -17.19 -4.64
N LEU A 197 -31.26 -16.12 -4.76
CA LEU A 197 -30.90 -14.77 -4.35
C LEU A 197 -31.92 -14.28 -3.33
N TRP A 198 -31.46 -13.57 -2.31
CA TRP A 198 -32.33 -12.92 -1.34
C TRP A 198 -31.89 -11.47 -1.17
N ILE A 199 -32.84 -10.57 -1.40
CA ILE A 199 -32.68 -9.13 -1.30
C ILE A 199 -33.50 -8.67 -0.10
N ALA A 200 -32.85 -8.58 1.05
CA ALA A 200 -33.50 -8.23 2.30
C ALA A 200 -33.43 -6.71 2.51
N ALA A 201 -34.57 -6.07 2.79
CA ALA A 201 -34.62 -4.66 3.17
C ALA A 201 -33.97 -4.47 4.55
N LEU A 202 -33.09 -3.47 4.66
CA LEU A 202 -32.42 -3.08 5.90
C LEU A 202 -33.18 -1.89 6.50
N THR A 203 -34.25 -2.17 7.23
CA THR A 203 -35.04 -1.11 7.89
C THR A 203 -34.24 -0.43 9.00
N VAL A 204 -33.96 0.87 8.83
CA VAL A 204 -33.92 1.82 9.96
C VAL A 204 -35.23 2.62 9.91
N VAL A 205 -35.84 2.76 11.08
CA VAL A 205 -37.20 3.26 11.36
C VAL A 205 -38.29 2.18 11.31
N LYS A 206 -38.63 1.79 12.52
CA LYS A 206 -39.85 1.16 13.00
C LYS A 206 -41.05 2.01 12.54
N GLU A 207 -41.80 1.54 11.54
CA GLU A 207 -43.25 1.71 11.51
C GLU A 207 -43.90 0.77 10.49
N SER A 208 -44.88 0.06 11.01
CA SER A 208 -45.70 -0.99 10.42
C SER A 208 -46.44 -0.55 9.15
N PHE A 209 -46.25 -1.29 8.04
CA PHE A 209 -47.26 -1.33 6.99
C PHE A 209 -47.49 -2.73 6.42
N VAL A 210 -48.78 -2.99 6.31
CA VAL A 210 -49.48 -4.25 6.02
C VAL A 210 -49.27 -4.69 4.57
N SER A 211 -49.14 -6.01 4.41
CA SER A 211 -49.01 -6.73 3.15
C SER A 211 -50.09 -6.38 2.12
N ARG A 212 -49.68 -6.18 0.86
CA ARG A 212 -50.52 -6.43 -0.31
C ARG A 212 -49.67 -6.95 -1.48
N GLU A 213 -50.12 -8.05 -2.07
CA GLU A 213 -49.49 -8.73 -3.21
C GLU A 213 -49.40 -7.84 -4.46
N PRO A 214 -48.32 -7.94 -5.26
CA PRO A 214 -48.25 -7.27 -6.54
C PRO A 214 -48.92 -8.10 -7.64
N VAL A 215 -49.89 -7.46 -8.29
CA VAL A 215 -50.56 -7.91 -9.52
C VAL A 215 -49.57 -7.86 -10.70
N ILE A 216 -49.59 -8.92 -11.51
CA ILE A 216 -48.82 -9.09 -12.75
C ILE A 216 -49.39 -8.14 -13.82
N HIS A 217 -48.58 -7.22 -14.34
CA HIS A 217 -48.91 -6.49 -15.57
C HIS A 217 -47.82 -6.69 -16.63
N GLN A 218 -48.22 -7.36 -17.72
CA GLN A 218 -47.49 -7.44 -18.99
C GLN A 218 -47.56 -6.09 -19.72
N ALA A 219 -46.44 -5.64 -20.28
CA ALA A 219 -46.38 -4.44 -21.12
C ALA A 219 -46.53 -4.78 -22.61
N PRO A 220 -47.36 -4.04 -23.39
CA PRO A 220 -47.33 -4.01 -24.85
C PRO A 220 -46.32 -2.98 -25.42
N PRO A 221 -46.03 -3.01 -26.75
CA PRO A 221 -44.83 -2.43 -27.39
C PRO A 221 -44.96 -0.93 -27.79
N PRO A 222 -43.89 -0.28 -28.32
CA PRO A 222 -43.75 1.17 -28.31
C PRO A 222 -44.33 1.86 -29.56
N SER A 223 -44.76 3.11 -29.40
CA SER A 223 -45.07 4.03 -30.50
C SER A 223 -44.09 5.20 -30.51
N GLN A 224 -43.54 5.49 -31.68
CA GLN A 224 -42.60 6.57 -31.97
C GLN A 224 -43.33 7.85 -32.40
N SER A 225 -42.69 8.98 -32.05
CA SER A 225 -42.49 10.26 -32.79
C SER A 225 -43.66 11.03 -33.40
N ASP A 226 -43.73 12.33 -33.09
CA ASP A 226 -43.39 13.46 -33.99
C ASP A 226 -43.30 14.74 -33.12
N GLU A 227 -42.13 15.36 -32.94
CA GLU A 227 -41.52 16.44 -33.76
C GLU A 227 -42.34 17.75 -33.78
N VAL A 228 -41.80 18.86 -33.23
CA VAL A 228 -41.76 20.23 -33.83
C VAL A 228 -40.77 21.14 -33.05
N ILE A 229 -39.63 21.39 -33.69
CA ILE A 229 -38.89 22.66 -33.94
C ILE A 229 -39.22 23.91 -33.10
N ALA A 230 -38.20 24.53 -32.46
CA ALA A 230 -37.78 25.93 -32.67
C ALA A 230 -36.56 26.33 -31.82
N ALA A 231 -35.63 27.04 -32.43
CA ALA A 231 -34.53 27.83 -31.85
C ALA A 231 -34.59 29.21 -32.51
N PRO A 232 -33.69 30.18 -32.26
CA PRO A 232 -32.83 30.45 -31.09
C PRO A 232 -32.99 31.93 -30.60
N GLU A 233 -32.35 32.32 -29.50
CA GLU A 233 -31.91 33.73 -29.39
C GLU A 233 -30.60 33.90 -28.61
N LYS A 234 -29.79 34.82 -29.14
CA LYS A 234 -28.39 35.12 -28.83
C LYS A 234 -28.29 36.03 -27.61
N GLU A 235 -27.21 35.92 -26.84
CA GLU A 235 -26.38 37.08 -26.50
C GLU A 235 -25.04 36.70 -25.82
N ALA A 236 -23.97 37.25 -26.36
CA ALA A 236 -22.68 37.55 -25.74
C ALA A 236 -22.31 38.96 -26.28
N PRO A 237 -21.26 39.68 -25.82
CA PRO A 237 -20.20 39.30 -24.87
C PRO A 237 -19.85 40.44 -23.87
N LYS A 238 -18.85 40.23 -22.99
CA LYS A 238 -17.86 41.29 -22.67
C LYS A 238 -16.61 40.73 -22.01
N ALA A 239 -15.49 40.96 -22.70
CA ALA A 239 -14.15 40.78 -22.20
C ALA A 239 -13.70 42.00 -21.38
N VAL A 240 -12.95 41.76 -20.31
CA VAL A 240 -12.05 42.77 -19.70
C VAL A 240 -10.73 42.07 -19.39
N LEU A 241 -9.70 42.46 -20.13
CA LEU A 241 -8.30 42.29 -19.79
C LEU A 241 -7.90 43.36 -18.77
N LYS A 242 -7.25 42.97 -17.67
CA LYS A 242 -6.33 43.81 -16.92
C LYS A 242 -5.07 43.02 -16.56
N SER A 243 -3.96 43.67 -16.81
CA SER A 243 -2.57 43.23 -16.72
C SER A 243 -1.96 43.43 -15.32
N VAL A 244 -1.04 42.52 -14.98
CA VAL A 244 0.17 42.67 -14.15
C VAL A 244 0.02 43.28 -12.75
N GLY A 245 0.27 42.43 -11.74
CA GLY A 245 0.73 42.81 -10.41
C GLY A 245 1.63 41.70 -9.86
N SER A 246 2.91 42.02 -9.61
CA SER A 246 3.84 41.17 -8.88
C SER A 246 3.44 41.08 -7.42
N VAL A 247 3.35 39.88 -6.85
CA VAL A 247 3.33 39.67 -5.40
C VAL A 247 4.21 38.46 -5.08
N SER A 248 5.20 38.73 -4.24
CA SER A 248 6.06 37.88 -3.41
C SER A 248 5.71 36.40 -3.27
N LEU A 249 6.71 35.55 -3.53
CA LEU A 249 6.76 34.15 -3.10
C LEU A 249 6.89 34.12 -1.57
N SER A 250 5.77 33.96 -0.86
CA SER A 250 5.75 33.58 0.54
C SER A 250 5.71 32.07 0.67
N ASP A 251 6.50 31.59 1.63
CA ASP A 251 6.57 30.25 2.21
C ASP A 251 5.26 29.45 2.11
N GLU A 252 5.34 28.22 1.60
CA GLU A 252 4.31 27.20 1.77
C GLU A 252 4.98 25.87 2.14
N ASP A 253 4.49 25.32 3.26
CA ASP A 253 5.10 24.34 4.16
C ASP A 253 5.39 22.95 3.58
N TYR A 254 6.56 22.42 3.93
CA TYR A 254 6.89 20.99 3.80
C TYR A 254 6.70 20.27 5.15
N PRO A 255 5.95 19.15 5.22
CA PRO A 255 5.73 18.47 6.49
C PRO A 255 6.96 17.68 6.96
N GLN A 256 7.20 17.71 8.27
CA GLN A 256 8.17 16.93 9.05
C GLN A 256 7.89 15.41 8.91
N ILE A 257 8.92 14.57 8.97
CA ILE A 257 8.90 13.11 8.75
C ILE A 257 9.58 12.38 9.91
N ASP A 258 8.83 11.61 10.69
CA ASP A 258 9.31 10.86 11.84
C ASP A 258 10.50 9.92 11.53
N PRO A 259 11.20 9.40 12.57
CA PRO A 259 12.39 8.55 12.42
C PRO A 259 12.16 7.20 11.71
N TRP A 260 10.90 6.84 11.40
CA TRP A 260 10.50 5.66 10.62
C TRP A 260 10.02 6.02 9.21
N GLY A 261 10.13 7.29 8.81
CA GLY A 261 9.72 7.76 7.49
C GLY A 261 8.26 8.15 7.37
N ARG A 262 7.50 8.28 8.48
CA ARG A 262 6.09 8.69 8.46
C ARG A 262 5.98 10.21 8.54
N ARG A 263 5.15 10.82 7.69
CA ARG A 263 4.88 12.26 7.77
C ARG A 263 4.05 12.56 9.03
N GLU A 264 4.54 13.39 9.94
CA GLU A 264 3.66 14.03 10.91
C GLU A 264 2.92 15.19 10.23
N PRO A 265 1.62 15.40 10.54
CA PRO A 265 0.83 16.49 9.98
C PRO A 265 1.11 17.82 10.72
N VAL A 266 1.56 18.86 10.01
CA VAL A 266 1.43 20.24 10.53
C VAL A 266 0.02 20.73 10.20
N PHE A 267 -0.85 20.69 11.21
CA PHE A 267 -2.06 21.51 11.25
C PHE A 267 -1.67 22.90 11.76
N GLY A 268 -1.68 23.91 10.88
CA GLY A 268 -1.59 25.31 11.29
C GLY A 268 -2.98 25.88 11.57
N ILE A 269 -3.48 25.76 12.80
CA ILE A 269 -4.37 26.77 13.42
C ILE A 269 -3.92 26.93 14.88
N PRO A 270 -3.66 28.16 15.38
CA PRO A 270 -3.25 28.37 16.75
C PRO A 270 -4.47 28.27 17.67
N ALA A 271 -4.43 27.35 18.62
CA ALA A 271 -5.33 27.35 19.76
C ALA A 271 -4.48 27.32 21.03
N SER A 272 -4.28 28.50 21.61
CA SER A 272 -3.87 28.65 23.00
C SER A 272 -4.96 28.06 23.90
N PHE A 273 -4.66 27.00 24.64
CA PHE A 273 -5.44 26.62 25.81
C PHE A 273 -4.49 26.20 26.93
N GLU A 274 -4.52 26.98 28.00
CA GLU A 274 -4.10 26.58 29.34
C GLU A 274 -4.91 25.33 29.73
N GLU A 275 -4.23 24.30 30.24
CA GLU A 275 -4.89 23.25 31.02
C GLU A 275 -4.25 23.15 32.41
N PRO A 276 -5.07 23.01 33.47
CA PRO A 276 -4.63 23.11 34.84
C PRO A 276 -3.97 21.83 35.34
N VAL A 277 -2.98 22.04 36.19
CA VAL A 277 -2.27 21.07 37.02
C VAL A 277 -3.22 20.25 37.89
N ILE A 278 -3.19 18.93 37.76
CA ILE A 278 -3.44 18.01 38.89
C ILE A 278 -2.46 16.84 38.79
N SER A 279 -1.46 16.85 39.68
CA SER A 279 -0.58 15.71 39.98
C SER A 279 -1.32 14.66 40.81
N PRO A 280 -0.87 13.40 40.79
CA PRO A 280 -0.14 12.96 41.98
C PRO A 280 1.07 12.09 41.66
N SER A 281 2.18 12.41 42.30
CA SER A 281 3.38 11.59 42.40
C SER A 281 3.33 10.71 43.69
N PRO A 282 4.34 9.91 44.04
CA PRO A 282 4.17 8.50 44.37
C PRO A 282 4.50 8.20 45.84
N VAL A 283 4.20 6.99 46.33
CA VAL A 283 4.81 6.50 47.57
C VAL A 283 5.18 5.01 47.42
N ASN A 284 6.49 4.77 47.45
CA ASN A 284 7.17 3.53 47.82
C ASN A 284 6.63 3.00 49.16
N GLU A 285 6.62 1.67 49.36
CA GLU A 285 7.45 1.04 50.40
C GLU A 285 7.29 -0.49 50.41
N SER A 286 8.42 -1.12 50.70
CA SER A 286 8.70 -2.56 50.74
C SER A 286 8.45 -3.15 52.14
N SER A 287 8.41 -4.50 52.23
CA SER A 287 8.77 -5.31 53.42
C SER A 287 7.73 -5.32 54.56
N SER A 288 7.44 -6.37 55.34
CA SER A 288 8.17 -7.59 55.76
C SER A 288 7.21 -8.61 56.39
N VAL A 289 7.76 -9.80 56.63
CA VAL A 289 7.24 -11.06 57.23
C VAL A 289 6.92 -10.98 58.74
N GLU A 290 6.02 -11.87 59.21
CA GLU A 290 5.97 -12.66 60.48
C GLU A 290 4.49 -12.96 60.83
N GLU A 291 4.03 -14.00 61.52
CA GLU A 291 4.39 -15.41 61.81
C GLU A 291 3.11 -16.03 62.42
N ASP A 292 3.00 -17.37 62.44
CA ASP A 292 1.90 -18.26 62.89
C ASP A 292 1.64 -18.22 64.44
N PRO A 293 0.74 -18.99 65.14
CA PRO A 293 0.24 -20.35 64.85
C PRO A 293 -1.19 -20.75 65.35
N ASP A 294 -1.50 -22.05 65.11
CA ASP A 294 -2.36 -22.98 65.88
C ASP A 294 -3.86 -23.12 65.55
N ARG A 295 -4.21 -24.24 64.88
CA ARG A 295 -5.00 -25.33 65.51
C ARG A 295 -5.05 -26.62 64.66
N GLU A 296 -4.71 -27.72 65.34
CA GLU A 296 -4.75 -29.12 64.92
C GLU A 296 -6.18 -29.70 64.94
N ASP A 297 -6.45 -30.68 64.05
CA ASP A 297 -6.98 -32.04 64.34
C ASP A 297 -7.74 -32.65 63.13
N GLU A 298 -7.01 -33.52 62.39
CA GLU A 298 -7.29 -34.91 61.94
C GLU A 298 -8.74 -35.50 61.77
N PRO A 299 -8.96 -36.67 61.11
CA PRO A 299 -8.71 -37.02 59.69
C PRO A 299 -9.90 -37.82 59.05
N GLU A 300 -10.13 -37.80 57.73
CA GLU A 300 -10.91 -38.87 57.08
C GLU A 300 -10.33 -39.32 55.73
N THR A 301 -10.34 -40.64 55.58
CA THR A 301 -9.65 -41.54 54.67
C THR A 301 -10.12 -41.45 53.20
N PRO A 302 -9.29 -41.80 52.19
CA PRO A 302 -9.54 -41.50 50.78
C PRO A 302 -10.45 -42.54 50.09
N LEU A 303 -11.37 -42.07 49.26
CA LEU A 303 -12.06 -42.89 48.26
C LEU A 303 -11.35 -42.79 46.90
N GLU A 304 -10.80 -43.92 46.46
CA GLU A 304 -10.23 -44.16 45.14
C GLU A 304 -11.29 -44.02 44.02
N LEU A 305 -10.92 -43.33 42.94
CA LEU A 305 -11.56 -43.43 41.62
C LEU A 305 -10.48 -43.52 40.53
N PRO A 306 -10.74 -44.23 39.41
CA PRO A 306 -9.75 -45.06 38.73
C PRO A 306 -8.90 -44.33 37.68
N THR A 307 -7.65 -44.77 37.60
CA THR A 307 -6.67 -44.47 36.55
C THR A 307 -7.08 -45.13 35.21
N PRO A 308 -7.12 -44.42 34.08
CA PRO A 308 -7.18 -45.06 32.77
C PRO A 308 -5.77 -45.43 32.27
N SER A 309 -5.60 -46.69 31.89
CA SER A 309 -4.42 -47.26 31.20
C SER A 309 -4.23 -46.68 29.78
N PRO A 310 -3.02 -46.74 29.20
CA PRO A 310 -2.64 -46.00 28.00
C PRO A 310 -3.20 -46.64 26.72
N LEU A 311 -3.87 -45.83 25.89
CA LEU A 311 -4.25 -46.17 24.53
C LEU A 311 -3.11 -45.83 23.56
N LEU A 312 -2.73 -46.81 22.74
CA LEU A 312 -1.80 -46.66 21.61
C LEU A 312 -2.28 -45.58 20.61
N PRO A 313 -1.38 -44.80 19.97
CA PRO A 313 -1.80 -43.76 19.03
C PRO A 313 -2.35 -44.37 17.72
N LEU A 314 -3.57 -43.98 17.34
CA LEU A 314 -4.10 -44.14 15.98
C LEU A 314 -3.35 -43.18 15.02
N PRO A 315 -3.08 -43.57 13.76
CA PRO A 315 -2.45 -42.69 12.79
C PRO A 315 -3.40 -41.57 12.38
N ALA A 316 -2.95 -40.32 12.49
CA ALA A 316 -3.70 -39.14 12.09
C ALA A 316 -3.77 -39.01 10.55
N PRO A 317 -4.90 -38.53 10.00
CA PRO A 317 -5.08 -38.31 8.57
C PRO A 317 -4.23 -37.12 8.08
N GLY A 318 -3.56 -37.31 6.94
CA GLY A 318 -2.79 -36.27 6.28
C GLY A 318 -3.69 -35.20 5.63
N GLY A 319 -3.17 -33.97 5.59
CA GLY A 319 -3.74 -32.86 4.80
C GLY A 319 -3.67 -31.52 5.52
N ASP A 320 -2.52 -30.86 5.38
CA ASP A 320 -2.17 -29.56 5.96
C ASP A 320 -3.14 -28.42 5.60
N GLN A 321 -3.80 -27.84 6.62
CA GLN A 321 -4.18 -26.43 6.66
C GLN A 321 -3.80 -25.88 8.04
N GLN A 322 -2.51 -25.75 8.29
CA GLN A 322 -2.02 -24.99 9.43
C GLN A 322 -2.08 -23.50 9.08
N THR A 323 -2.85 -22.77 9.88
CA THR A 323 -2.77 -21.31 10.05
C THR A 323 -1.31 -20.87 10.04
N TRP A 324 -0.91 -20.06 9.05
CA TRP A 324 0.45 -19.55 8.96
C TRP A 324 0.71 -18.62 10.16
N ILE A 325 1.52 -19.10 11.11
CA ILE A 325 2.12 -18.27 12.15
C ILE A 325 3.44 -17.75 11.58
N PRO A 326 3.72 -16.43 11.58
CA PRO A 326 5.02 -15.91 11.16
C PRO A 326 6.10 -16.56 12.03
N ARG A 327 6.88 -17.47 11.44
CA ARG A 327 8.08 -18.00 12.09
C ARG A 327 9.01 -16.82 12.39
N ARG A 328 9.60 -16.79 13.59
CA ARG A 328 10.60 -15.77 13.97
C ARG A 328 11.68 -15.69 12.88
N PRO A 329 12.13 -14.48 12.49
CA PRO A 329 13.21 -14.34 11.52
C PRO A 329 14.46 -15.08 12.01
N ALA A 330 15.12 -15.78 11.11
CA ALA A 330 16.23 -16.66 11.45
C ALA A 330 17.57 -15.92 11.57
N ALA A 331 17.69 -14.81 10.85
CA ALA A 331 18.78 -13.87 10.97
C ALA A 331 18.30 -12.46 10.61
N TYR A 332 19.15 -11.48 10.88
CA TYR A 332 18.93 -10.10 10.49
C TYR A 332 20.08 -9.63 9.59
N LEU A 333 19.74 -8.89 8.55
CA LEU A 333 20.66 -8.09 7.78
C LEU A 333 20.64 -6.67 8.37
N GLN A 334 21.79 -6.10 8.70
CA GLN A 334 21.85 -4.76 9.30
C GLN A 334 22.41 -3.79 8.26
N VAL A 335 21.72 -2.68 7.98
CA VAL A 335 22.34 -1.56 7.28
C VAL A 335 23.12 -0.76 8.32
N THR A 336 24.43 -0.94 8.35
CA THR A 336 25.31 -0.30 9.34
C THR A 336 25.91 1.01 8.84
N GLY A 337 25.81 1.30 7.55
CA GLY A 337 26.49 2.43 6.96
C GLY A 337 26.00 2.79 5.56
N VAL A 338 26.45 3.96 5.11
CA VAL A 338 26.21 4.51 3.77
C VAL A 338 27.54 4.56 3.03
N ALA A 339 27.62 3.89 1.89
CA ALA A 339 28.79 3.92 1.02
C ALA A 339 28.78 5.19 0.17
N LEU A 340 29.80 6.04 0.34
CA LEU A 340 29.90 7.35 -0.29
C LEU A 340 30.38 7.18 -1.73
N GLN A 341 29.46 7.08 -2.69
CA GLN A 341 29.75 6.99 -4.11
C GLN A 341 30.41 8.23 -4.70
N ARG A 342 31.26 8.00 -5.69
CA ARG A 342 31.82 9.04 -6.56
C ARG A 342 30.76 9.62 -7.46
N LEU A 343 30.46 10.90 -7.31
CA LEU A 343 29.50 11.60 -8.16
C LEU A 343 30.08 11.96 -9.52
N SER A 344 31.40 12.06 -9.65
CA SER A 344 32.06 12.29 -10.95
C SER A 344 31.68 11.23 -11.99
N THR A 345 31.38 10.01 -11.56
CA THR A 345 30.92 8.91 -12.43
C THR A 345 29.53 9.19 -13.02
N TYR A 346 28.73 10.02 -12.35
CA TYR A 346 27.37 10.38 -12.73
C TYR A 346 27.26 11.83 -13.25
N ALA A 347 28.38 12.56 -13.37
CA ALA A 347 28.38 13.95 -13.85
C ALA A 347 27.73 14.09 -15.24
N SER A 348 27.87 13.08 -16.11
CA SER A 348 27.22 13.06 -17.43
C SER A 348 25.69 13.00 -17.37
N ALA A 349 25.11 12.52 -16.26
CA ALA A 349 23.68 12.54 -16.01
C ALA A 349 23.18 13.90 -15.48
N GLY A 350 24.09 14.84 -15.20
CA GLY A 350 23.78 16.17 -14.69
C GLY A 350 23.57 16.22 -13.18
N ILE A 351 24.09 15.25 -12.42
CA ILE A 351 24.08 15.29 -10.94
C ILE A 351 25.21 16.21 -10.47
N SER A 352 24.89 17.24 -9.69
CA SER A 352 25.87 18.19 -9.14
C SER A 352 26.26 17.90 -7.70
N ASP A 353 25.29 17.57 -6.85
CA ASP A 353 25.56 17.21 -5.46
C ASP A 353 24.66 16.09 -4.95
N TRP A 354 25.20 15.35 -3.99
CA TRP A 354 24.48 14.38 -3.18
C TRP A 354 24.65 14.73 -1.72
N ARG A 355 23.52 14.88 -1.03
CA ARG A 355 23.44 15.31 0.36
C ARG A 355 22.75 14.26 1.22
N LEU A 356 23.32 13.95 2.37
CA LEU A 356 22.76 13.10 3.42
C LEU A 356 22.49 13.95 4.66
N SER A 357 21.29 13.85 5.22
CA SER A 357 20.83 14.76 6.26
C SER A 357 20.67 14.02 7.59
N PHE A 358 21.16 14.61 8.66
CA PHE A 358 21.23 13.98 9.99
C PHE A 358 20.57 14.85 11.05
N ASN A 359 19.84 14.22 11.95
CA ASN A 359 19.41 14.87 13.19
C ASN A 359 20.53 14.89 14.23
N ARG A 360 20.34 15.67 15.31
CA ARG A 360 21.34 15.75 16.39
C ARG A 360 21.60 14.42 17.11
N ALA A 361 20.71 13.44 16.99
CA ALA A 361 20.87 12.11 17.54
C ALA A 361 21.63 11.14 16.60
N GLY A 362 22.09 11.59 15.43
CA GLY A 362 22.83 10.76 14.47
C GLY A 362 21.96 9.86 13.59
N SER A 363 20.63 10.04 13.63
CA SER A 363 19.73 9.34 12.70
C SER A 363 19.68 10.07 11.37
N LEU A 364 19.63 9.29 10.29
CA LEU A 364 19.44 9.82 8.94
C LEU A 364 17.98 10.22 8.76
N VAL A 365 17.76 11.44 8.29
CA VAL A 365 16.45 12.05 8.08
C VAL A 365 16.34 12.60 6.66
N LEU A 366 15.12 12.91 6.21
CA LEU A 366 14.91 13.57 4.92
C LEU A 366 15.50 14.99 4.93
N ASP A 367 15.88 15.52 3.77
CA ASP A 367 16.61 16.78 3.68
C ASP A 367 15.82 18.00 4.18
N ASN A 368 14.50 17.97 3.99
CA ASN A 368 13.57 18.97 4.51
C ASN A 368 13.09 18.67 5.93
N HIS A 369 13.71 17.71 6.62
CA HIS A 369 13.29 17.39 7.96
C HIS A 369 13.65 18.55 8.91
N PRO A 370 12.74 19.00 9.76
CA PRO A 370 12.92 20.04 10.81
C PRO A 370 14.09 19.75 11.75
N ASP A 371 14.33 18.47 12.05
CA ASP A 371 15.37 18.04 12.97
C ASP A 371 16.70 17.85 12.23
N ALA A 372 16.73 18.02 10.90
CA ALA A 372 17.96 17.99 10.13
C ALA A 372 18.85 19.15 10.62
N ALA A 373 19.94 18.78 11.28
CA ALA A 373 20.84 19.72 11.93
C ALA A 373 22.22 19.77 11.24
N ALA A 374 22.60 18.68 10.58
CA ALA A 374 23.86 18.53 9.86
C ALA A 374 23.63 17.81 8.53
N TRP A 375 24.44 18.16 7.53
CA TRP A 375 24.41 17.54 6.22
C TRP A 375 25.79 17.11 5.78
N LEU A 376 25.93 15.88 5.30
CA LEU A 376 27.11 15.41 4.60
C LEU A 376 26.86 15.58 3.09
N ARG A 377 27.64 16.43 2.42
CA ARG A 377 27.52 16.68 0.98
C ARG A 377 28.73 16.13 0.23
N ILE A 378 28.47 15.48 -0.89
CA ILE A 378 29.45 15.11 -1.91
C ILE A 378 29.14 15.95 -3.14
N ASP A 379 30.14 16.54 -3.77
CA ASP A 379 29.96 17.27 -5.04
C ASP A 379 30.44 16.47 -6.25
N SER A 380 30.18 17.01 -7.44
CA SER A 380 30.62 16.43 -8.72
C SER A 380 32.14 16.35 -8.89
N ALA A 381 32.92 17.07 -8.06
CA ALA A 381 34.37 16.99 -8.01
C ALA A 381 34.87 15.92 -7.02
N ASP A 382 33.95 15.11 -6.48
CA ASP A 382 34.21 14.06 -5.51
C ASP A 382 34.83 14.57 -4.19
N GLN A 383 34.52 15.81 -3.80
CA GLN A 383 34.90 16.36 -2.50
C GLN A 383 33.77 16.17 -1.49
N VAL A 384 34.14 15.83 -0.25
CA VAL A 384 33.20 15.61 0.85
C VAL A 384 33.21 16.81 1.78
N PHE A 385 32.03 17.30 2.11
CA PHE A 385 31.81 18.45 2.98
C PHE A 385 30.84 18.11 4.09
N GLY A 386 31.12 18.64 5.27
CA GLY A 386 30.20 18.71 6.38
C GLY A 386 29.58 20.09 6.40
N GLU A 387 28.26 20.16 6.37
CA GLU A 387 27.51 21.39 6.51
C GLU A 387 26.74 21.38 7.82
N ALA A 388 26.95 22.40 8.65
CA ALA A 388 26.21 22.60 9.89
C ALA A 388 26.26 24.08 10.28
N ALA A 389 25.20 24.58 10.91
CA ALA A 389 25.12 25.98 11.38
C ALA A 389 25.45 27.03 10.28
N GLY A 390 25.09 26.76 9.02
CA GLY A 390 25.35 27.65 7.88
C GLY A 390 26.81 27.67 7.39
N LEU A 391 27.68 26.87 7.99
CA LEU A 391 29.06 26.68 7.55
C LEU A 391 29.17 25.40 6.72
N SER A 392 30.07 25.40 5.74
CA SER A 392 30.45 24.23 4.94
C SER A 392 31.95 24.02 5.10
N THR A 393 32.36 22.90 5.69
CA THR A 393 33.76 22.55 5.93
C THR A 393 34.13 21.30 5.14
N PRO A 394 35.26 21.28 4.42
CA PRO A 394 35.74 20.05 3.79
C PRO A 394 36.06 19.01 4.86
N LEU A 395 35.78 17.74 4.56
CA LEU A 395 36.04 16.60 5.45
C LEU A 395 37.03 15.64 4.80
N ASP A 396 37.95 15.14 5.61
CA ASP A 396 38.88 14.10 5.23
C ASP A 396 38.28 12.70 5.45
N LEU A 397 38.68 11.75 4.60
CA LEU A 397 38.30 10.34 4.70
C LEU A 397 39.57 9.49 4.80
N PRO A 398 39.78 8.68 5.87
CA PRO A 398 38.93 8.51 7.06
C PRO A 398 39.00 9.72 8.02
N GLY A 399 38.00 9.87 8.87
CA GLY A 399 37.93 10.94 9.86
C GLY A 399 36.72 10.82 10.77
N VAL A 400 36.63 11.72 11.74
CA VAL A 400 35.43 11.89 12.58
C VAL A 400 34.96 13.32 12.41
N TRP A 401 33.69 13.49 12.08
CA TRP A 401 33.07 14.80 11.97
C TRP A 401 32.05 14.99 13.10
N GLN A 402 32.29 16.00 13.94
CA GLN A 402 31.46 16.31 15.09
C GLN A 402 30.91 17.75 14.97
N PRO A 403 29.82 17.96 14.21
CA PRO A 403 29.22 19.28 14.04
C PRO A 403 28.58 19.82 15.33
N PHE A 404 28.15 18.93 16.24
CA PHE A 404 27.58 19.27 17.54
C PHE A 404 28.14 18.32 18.61
N PRO A 405 28.17 18.71 19.89
CA PRO A 405 28.63 17.83 20.97
C PRO A 405 27.92 16.48 21.01
N GLU A 406 26.63 16.45 20.66
CA GLU A 406 25.78 15.25 20.68
C GLU A 406 25.81 14.44 19.38
N LEU A 407 26.35 15.00 18.29
CA LEU A 407 26.38 14.38 16.97
C LEU A 407 27.81 14.12 16.53
N GLU A 408 28.19 12.84 16.54
CA GLU A 408 29.47 12.37 16.02
C GLU A 408 29.24 11.41 14.84
N LEU A 409 29.87 11.71 13.71
CA LEU A 409 29.78 10.94 12.48
C LEU A 409 31.15 10.35 12.13
N GLU A 410 31.26 9.02 12.22
CA GLU A 410 32.48 8.28 11.88
C GLU A 410 32.55 8.00 10.38
N LEU A 411 33.60 8.52 9.74
CA LEU A 411 33.88 8.37 8.32
C LEU A 411 35.09 7.47 8.11
N TYR A 412 34.93 6.50 7.23
CA TYR A 412 35.93 5.50 6.92
C TYR A 412 36.42 5.65 5.49
N GLY A 413 37.70 5.37 5.28
CA GLY A 413 38.25 5.20 3.94
C GLY A 413 37.75 3.91 3.28
N VAL A 414 38.05 3.75 2.00
CA VAL A 414 37.78 2.52 1.27
C VAL A 414 39.08 1.86 0.80
N PRO A 415 39.15 0.52 0.76
CA PRO A 415 40.25 -0.19 0.14
C PRO A 415 40.45 0.19 -1.33
N ALA A 416 41.68 0.09 -1.84
CA ALA A 416 42.02 0.51 -3.20
C ALA A 416 41.10 -0.07 -4.30
N PRO A 417 40.66 -1.34 -4.25
CA PRO A 417 39.74 -1.89 -5.26
C PRO A 417 38.33 -1.28 -5.28
N MET A 418 37.93 -0.60 -4.20
CA MET A 418 36.67 0.14 -4.10
C MET A 418 36.78 1.60 -4.55
N ALA A 419 37.99 2.15 -4.59
CA ALA A 419 38.23 3.58 -4.83
C ALA A 419 37.75 4.07 -6.21
N ALA A 420 37.51 3.15 -7.16
CA ALA A 420 36.91 3.46 -8.46
C ALA A 420 35.43 3.86 -8.35
N HIS A 421 34.70 3.35 -7.34
CA HIS A 421 33.27 3.58 -7.18
C HIS A 421 32.92 4.44 -5.96
N TYR A 422 33.77 4.40 -4.93
CA TYR A 422 33.49 5.03 -3.64
C TYR A 422 34.65 5.92 -3.19
N LEU A 423 34.32 6.96 -2.44
CA LEU A 423 35.26 7.85 -1.74
C LEU A 423 35.57 7.34 -0.33
N GLY A 424 34.57 6.75 0.31
CA GLY A 424 34.59 6.33 1.69
C GLY A 424 33.27 5.65 2.06
N TRP A 425 33.06 5.43 3.34
CA TRP A 425 31.74 5.09 3.86
C TRP A 425 31.52 5.74 5.22
N LEU A 426 30.27 6.06 5.51
CA LEU A 426 29.82 6.60 6.77
C LEU A 426 29.20 5.48 7.59
N LYS A 427 29.56 5.36 8.87
CA LYS A 427 28.88 4.46 9.80
C LYS A 427 27.66 5.16 10.41
N LEU A 428 26.52 4.46 10.42
CA LEU A 428 25.29 4.94 11.03
C LEU A 428 25.36 4.73 12.55
N SER A 429 24.97 5.76 13.31
CA SER A 429 24.86 5.67 14.77
C SER A 429 23.79 4.66 15.19
N VAL A 430 22.72 4.53 14.39
CA VAL A 430 21.63 3.57 14.59
C VAL A 430 21.49 2.71 13.32
N PRO A 431 21.97 1.44 13.34
CA PRO A 431 21.82 0.53 12.22
C PRO A 431 20.35 0.16 11.96
N LEU A 432 19.97 0.04 10.68
CA LEU A 432 18.63 -0.43 10.29
C LEU A 432 18.60 -1.96 10.24
N MET A 433 17.70 -2.58 10.98
CA MET A 433 17.56 -4.04 11.08
C MET A 433 16.53 -4.58 10.09
N LEU A 434 16.94 -5.49 9.20
CA LEU A 434 16.09 -6.07 8.15
C LEU A 434 15.98 -7.59 8.34
N PRO A 435 14.78 -8.16 8.57
CA PRO A 435 14.62 -9.59 8.85
C PRO A 435 14.87 -10.46 7.60
N VAL A 436 15.58 -11.59 7.77
CA VAL A 436 15.83 -12.57 6.70
C VAL A 436 15.36 -13.99 7.11
N PRO A 437 14.54 -14.67 6.29
CA PRO A 437 14.08 -16.04 6.56
C PRO A 437 15.16 -17.11 6.29
N ARG A 438 15.21 -18.20 7.10
CA ARG A 438 16.26 -19.24 7.01
C ARG A 438 16.24 -20.07 5.73
N GLU A 439 15.06 -20.32 5.17
CA GLU A 439 14.88 -21.35 4.13
C GLU A 439 14.72 -20.77 2.73
N ARG A 440 14.83 -19.44 2.58
CA ARG A 440 14.56 -18.75 1.32
C ARG A 440 15.66 -17.76 0.99
N ALA A 441 16.10 -17.80 -0.26
CA ALA A 441 16.91 -16.73 -0.84
C ALA A 441 16.03 -15.48 -1.04
N VAL A 442 16.51 -14.33 -0.56
CA VAL A 442 15.87 -13.02 -0.70
C VAL A 442 16.72 -12.12 -1.58
N SER A 443 16.08 -11.33 -2.42
CA SER A 443 16.78 -10.32 -3.23
C SER A 443 16.84 -8.98 -2.48
N PHE A 444 18.03 -8.40 -2.37
CA PHE A 444 18.32 -7.07 -1.87
C PHE A 444 18.55 -6.13 -3.06
N GLY A 445 17.92 -4.96 -3.04
CA GLY A 445 18.02 -3.98 -4.11
C GLY A 445 17.10 -2.79 -3.90
N ARG A 446 16.74 -2.13 -5.00
CA ARG A 446 15.82 -0.98 -4.98
C ARG A 446 14.46 -1.28 -5.61
N GLY A 447 13.43 -0.59 -5.13
CA GLY A 447 12.08 -0.71 -5.69
C GLY A 447 11.38 -2.03 -5.36
N SER A 448 10.31 -2.34 -6.09
CA SER A 448 9.39 -3.44 -5.78
C SER A 448 9.84 -4.83 -6.24
N GLU A 449 10.94 -4.93 -6.98
CA GLU A 449 11.49 -6.21 -7.47
C GLU A 449 12.35 -6.90 -6.40
N ALA A 450 12.96 -6.13 -5.49
CA ALA A 450 13.68 -6.66 -4.35
C ALA A 450 12.69 -7.19 -3.28
N ASP A 451 13.04 -8.31 -2.65
CA ASP A 451 12.35 -8.77 -1.45
C ASP A 451 12.69 -7.88 -0.23
N ILE A 452 13.89 -7.29 -0.22
CA ILE A 452 14.39 -6.36 0.81
C ILE A 452 14.87 -5.07 0.15
N ALA A 453 14.19 -3.96 0.47
CA ALA A 453 14.54 -2.62 -0.01
C ALA A 453 14.63 -1.64 1.18
N PRO A 454 15.84 -1.17 1.55
CA PRO A 454 16.05 -0.38 2.77
C PRO A 454 15.48 1.04 2.74
N ARG A 455 15.40 1.69 1.56
CA ARG A 455 14.82 3.04 1.36
C ARG A 455 15.42 4.18 2.18
N LEU A 456 16.52 3.96 2.88
CA LEU A 456 17.23 4.99 3.65
C LEU A 456 17.73 6.13 2.76
N LEU A 457 18.09 5.81 1.50
CA LEU A 457 18.63 6.77 0.52
C LEU A 457 17.57 7.17 -0.52
N ALA A 458 16.29 6.97 -0.22
CA ALA A 458 15.19 7.15 -1.18
C ALA A 458 14.69 8.61 -1.28
N ASP A 459 15.28 9.55 -0.56
CA ASP A 459 14.93 10.97 -0.67
C ASP A 459 15.27 11.51 -2.07
N PRO A 460 14.28 11.99 -2.86
CA PRO A 460 14.58 12.59 -4.15
C PRO A 460 15.31 13.94 -4.04
N ARG A 461 15.28 14.61 -2.87
CA ARG A 461 15.99 15.88 -2.64
C ARG A 461 17.44 15.69 -2.25
N SER A 462 17.84 14.47 -1.89
CA SER A 462 19.23 14.16 -1.60
C SER A 462 20.11 14.39 -2.83
N LEU A 463 19.56 14.31 -4.04
CA LEU A 463 20.30 14.58 -5.28
C LEU A 463 19.92 15.94 -5.85
N ARG A 464 20.91 16.79 -6.09
CA ARG A 464 20.75 18.01 -6.87
C ARG A 464 21.26 17.83 -8.28
N TRP A 465 20.61 18.54 -9.20
CA TRP A 465 20.77 18.37 -10.63
C TRP A 465 21.02 19.73 -11.29
N ASP A 466 21.95 19.74 -12.22
CA ASP A 466 22.23 20.88 -13.08
C ASP A 466 21.27 20.84 -14.28
N GLY A 467 20.16 21.59 -14.23
CA GLY A 467 19.22 21.70 -15.34
C GLY A 467 17.74 21.71 -14.95
N SER A 468 16.85 21.39 -15.90
CA SER A 468 15.39 21.50 -15.71
C SER A 468 14.83 20.37 -14.83
N PRO A 469 14.16 20.68 -13.69
CA PRO A 469 13.75 19.71 -12.67
C PRO A 469 12.64 18.73 -13.11
N ALA A 470 11.97 18.98 -14.25
CA ALA A 470 10.83 18.17 -14.68
C ALA A 470 11.22 16.76 -15.16
N LYS A 471 12.48 16.53 -15.56
CA LYS A 471 12.96 15.21 -16.05
C LYS A 471 13.55 14.32 -14.95
N THR A 472 13.86 14.90 -13.79
CA THR A 472 14.58 14.22 -12.69
C THR A 472 13.69 13.95 -11.48
N ALA A 473 12.40 14.30 -11.57
CA ALA A 473 11.41 14.06 -10.53
C ALA A 473 11.30 12.56 -10.19
N GLY A 474 11.58 12.22 -8.93
CA GLY A 474 11.48 10.86 -8.40
C GLY A 474 12.76 10.02 -8.50
N ILE A 475 13.89 10.59 -8.96
CA ILE A 475 15.20 9.95 -8.89
C ILE A 475 15.86 10.32 -7.55
N SER A 476 16.32 9.32 -6.81
CA SER A 476 16.97 9.47 -5.50
C SER A 476 18.37 8.85 -5.49
N ALA A 477 19.09 9.02 -4.37
CA ALA A 477 20.44 8.45 -4.21
C ALA A 477 20.47 6.92 -4.27
N GLU A 478 19.35 6.22 -4.10
CA GLU A 478 19.27 4.77 -4.37
C GLU A 478 19.55 4.41 -5.84
N TYR A 479 19.41 5.35 -6.77
CA TYR A 479 19.71 5.08 -8.18
C TYR A 479 21.21 5.12 -8.47
N LEU A 480 22.02 5.61 -7.53
CA LEU A 480 23.46 5.55 -7.61
C LEU A 480 23.86 4.09 -7.32
N GLY A 481 24.29 3.37 -8.35
CA GLY A 481 24.93 2.06 -8.25
C GLY A 481 24.09 0.90 -7.69
N LEU A 482 22.86 1.10 -7.21
CA LEU A 482 21.99 0.02 -6.74
C LEU A 482 21.02 -0.44 -7.84
N SER A 483 20.96 -1.76 -8.02
CA SER A 483 20.11 -2.41 -9.02
C SER A 483 18.77 -2.78 -8.40
N ARG A 484 17.73 -2.99 -9.23
CA ARG A 484 16.40 -3.41 -8.75
C ARG A 484 16.46 -4.72 -7.97
N CYS A 485 17.23 -5.67 -8.49
CA CYS A 485 17.73 -6.85 -7.80
C CYS A 485 19.26 -6.77 -7.88
N HIS A 486 19.93 -6.43 -6.78
CA HIS A 486 21.37 -6.21 -6.77
C HIS A 486 22.11 -7.43 -6.22
N LEU A 487 21.65 -7.95 -5.09
CA LEU A 487 22.28 -9.05 -4.38
C LEU A 487 21.23 -10.04 -3.90
N ARG A 488 21.40 -11.33 -4.18
CA ARG A 488 20.62 -12.40 -3.60
C ARG A 488 21.33 -12.93 -2.35
N LEU A 489 20.63 -12.95 -1.23
CA LEU A 489 21.13 -13.40 0.07
C LEU A 489 20.35 -14.63 0.51
N GLN A 490 21.05 -15.62 1.07
CA GLN A 490 20.43 -16.78 1.68
C GLN A 490 21.16 -17.13 2.98
N VAL A 491 20.41 -17.26 4.06
CA VAL A 491 20.92 -17.78 5.33
C VAL A 491 21.08 -19.29 5.18
N ARG A 492 22.28 -19.82 5.41
CA ARG A 492 22.55 -21.26 5.46
C ARG A 492 22.62 -21.71 6.92
N ARG A 493 23.16 -22.92 7.21
CA ARG A 493 23.16 -23.47 8.58
C ARG A 493 23.84 -22.53 9.58
N ASP A 494 25.07 -22.13 9.27
CA ASP A 494 25.92 -21.31 10.14
C ASP A 494 26.50 -20.05 9.45
N ASP A 495 26.39 -19.97 8.12
CA ASP A 495 26.94 -18.89 7.31
C ASP A 495 25.89 -18.28 6.39
N TRP A 496 26.28 -17.20 5.70
CA TRP A 496 25.50 -16.58 4.65
C TRP A 496 26.03 -16.97 3.27
N TRP A 497 25.12 -17.10 2.33
CA TRP A 497 25.46 -17.17 0.92
C TRP A 497 24.99 -15.92 0.22
N ALA A 498 25.88 -15.29 -0.53
CA ALA A 498 25.64 -14.05 -1.26
C ALA A 498 25.93 -14.27 -2.75
N GLN A 499 24.99 -13.87 -3.61
CA GLN A 499 25.13 -13.92 -5.06
C GLN A 499 24.79 -12.56 -5.67
N LEU A 500 25.72 -12.02 -6.44
CA LEU A 500 25.52 -10.83 -7.24
C LEU A 500 24.53 -11.10 -8.39
N GLU A 501 23.42 -10.36 -8.39
CA GLU A 501 22.43 -10.36 -9.47
C GLU A 501 22.60 -9.15 -10.40
N SER A 502 23.25 -8.09 -9.90
CA SER A 502 23.53 -6.88 -10.65
C SER A 502 24.48 -7.16 -11.83
N GLN A 503 24.18 -6.57 -12.98
CA GLN A 503 25.08 -6.56 -14.14
C GLN A 503 25.92 -5.27 -14.23
N ASN A 504 25.60 -4.27 -13.41
CA ASN A 504 26.12 -2.92 -13.57
C ASN A 504 27.20 -2.56 -12.55
N MET A 505 27.11 -3.14 -11.35
CA MET A 505 27.94 -2.74 -10.21
C MET A 505 28.36 -3.98 -9.41
N PRO A 506 29.61 -4.04 -8.94
CA PRO A 506 30.10 -5.12 -8.10
C PRO A 506 29.59 -4.99 -6.66
N VAL A 507 29.74 -6.08 -5.90
CA VAL A 507 29.57 -6.09 -4.44
C VAL A 507 30.92 -6.39 -3.80
N TYR A 508 31.29 -5.60 -2.79
CA TYR A 508 32.54 -5.76 -2.07
C TYR A 508 32.28 -6.42 -0.73
N ARG A 509 33.06 -7.45 -0.40
CA ARG A 509 33.01 -8.10 0.92
C ARG A 509 34.18 -7.60 1.74
N LEU A 510 33.91 -7.09 2.93
CA LEU A 510 34.91 -6.53 3.83
C LEU A 510 34.89 -7.26 5.18
N THR A 511 36.00 -7.19 5.91
CA THR A 511 36.06 -7.52 7.33
C THR A 511 35.19 -6.53 8.13
N PRO A 512 34.87 -6.85 9.40
CA PRO A 512 34.23 -5.88 10.29
C PRO A 512 35.03 -4.57 10.47
N SER A 513 36.35 -4.60 10.25
CA SER A 513 37.24 -3.44 10.28
C SER A 513 37.27 -2.63 8.97
N GLY A 514 36.64 -3.13 7.90
CA GLY A 514 36.59 -2.46 6.60
C GLY A 514 37.69 -2.88 5.61
N ASP A 515 38.49 -3.91 5.93
CA ASP A 515 39.52 -4.44 5.04
C ASP A 515 38.90 -5.34 3.96
N LEU A 516 39.43 -5.30 2.74
CA LEU A 516 38.86 -6.08 1.63
C LEU A 516 39.09 -7.59 1.81
N LEU A 517 38.02 -8.37 1.73
CA LEU A 517 38.04 -9.83 1.69
C LEU A 517 37.85 -10.40 0.29
N ASP A 518 36.89 -9.88 -0.48
CA ASP A 518 36.53 -10.39 -1.80
C ASP A 518 35.75 -9.33 -2.61
N VAL A 519 35.70 -9.51 -3.93
CA VAL A 519 34.92 -8.67 -4.85
C VAL A 519 34.07 -9.57 -5.75
N LEU A 520 32.76 -9.47 -5.60
CA LEU A 520 31.82 -10.07 -6.53
C LEU A 520 31.70 -9.14 -7.74
N THR A 521 32.16 -9.59 -8.89
CA THR A 521 32.20 -8.83 -10.14
C THR A 521 31.23 -9.45 -11.16
N PRO A 522 30.37 -8.65 -11.83
CA PRO A 522 29.46 -9.14 -12.85
C PRO A 522 30.18 -9.99 -13.91
N GLY A 523 29.65 -11.18 -14.19
CA GLY A 523 30.18 -12.08 -15.22
C GLY A 523 31.50 -12.81 -14.91
N VAL A 524 32.16 -12.51 -13.79
CA VAL A 524 33.46 -13.13 -13.43
C VAL A 524 33.34 -13.94 -12.14
N ASN A 525 33.08 -13.28 -11.02
CA ASN A 525 32.90 -13.92 -9.72
C ASN A 525 31.58 -13.41 -9.14
N THR A 526 30.53 -14.22 -9.17
CA THR A 526 29.17 -13.75 -8.87
C THR A 526 28.59 -14.33 -7.59
N ALA A 527 29.26 -15.25 -6.91
CA ALA A 527 28.73 -15.84 -5.70
C ALA A 527 29.85 -16.15 -4.71
N THR A 528 29.55 -16.01 -3.42
CA THR A 528 30.53 -16.23 -2.36
C THR A 528 29.82 -16.64 -1.07
N GLU A 529 30.54 -17.35 -0.20
CA GLU A 529 30.10 -17.62 1.18
C GLU A 529 30.62 -16.50 2.07
N ALA A 530 29.78 -15.98 2.95
CA ALA A 530 30.11 -14.86 3.81
C ALA A 530 29.77 -15.21 5.26
N LYS A 531 30.64 -14.82 6.18
CA LYS A 531 30.48 -15.15 7.60
C LYS A 531 29.62 -14.09 8.29
N PRO A 532 28.89 -14.45 9.35
CA PRO A 532 28.28 -13.46 10.23
C PRO A 532 29.33 -12.45 10.74
N GLY A 533 28.96 -11.18 10.75
CA GLY A 533 29.83 -10.05 11.11
C GLY A 533 30.58 -9.42 9.94
N GLU A 534 30.74 -10.13 8.81
CA GLU A 534 31.34 -9.54 7.60
C GLU A 534 30.44 -8.45 7.02
N LEU A 535 31.07 -7.48 6.34
CA LEU A 535 30.39 -6.38 5.69
C LEU A 535 30.23 -6.65 4.19
N LEU A 536 29.11 -6.24 3.63
CA LEU A 536 28.85 -6.22 2.19
C LEU A 536 28.52 -4.79 1.76
N VAL A 537 29.23 -4.30 0.73
CA VAL A 537 28.96 -3.00 0.14
C VAL A 537 28.25 -3.20 -1.20
N ALA A 538 26.99 -2.75 -1.26
CA ALA A 538 26.09 -2.93 -2.39
C ALA A 538 25.38 -1.61 -2.73
N GLY A 539 25.73 -1.00 -3.86
CA GLY A 539 25.27 0.35 -4.21
C GLY A 539 25.65 1.35 -3.10
N GLY A 540 24.71 2.18 -2.66
CA GLY A 540 24.93 3.15 -1.57
C GLY A 540 24.97 2.57 -0.15
N TYR A 541 24.89 1.25 0.04
CA TYR A 541 24.68 0.64 1.36
C TYR A 541 25.88 -0.19 1.83
N VAL A 542 26.20 -0.07 3.13
CA VAL A 542 27.09 -0.99 3.85
C VAL A 542 26.25 -1.86 4.78
N LEU A 543 26.31 -3.17 4.56
CA LEU A 543 25.47 -4.16 5.19
C LEU A 543 26.31 -5.07 6.10
N THR A 544 25.91 -5.26 7.35
CA THR A 544 26.49 -6.28 8.24
C THR A 544 25.61 -7.52 8.24
N LEU A 545 26.23 -8.67 8.05
CA LEU A 545 25.55 -9.97 8.11
C LEU A 545 25.34 -10.38 9.57
N GLY A 546 24.09 -10.46 10.04
CA GLY A 546 23.80 -10.82 11.42
C GLY A 546 24.10 -12.29 11.74
N ALA A 547 24.21 -12.59 13.03
CA ALA A 547 24.34 -13.96 13.52
C ALA A 547 23.15 -14.83 13.08
N VAL A 548 23.44 -16.04 12.65
CA VAL A 548 22.44 -17.06 12.34
C VAL A 548 22.10 -17.78 13.65
N LYS A 549 20.85 -17.69 14.11
CA LYS A 549 20.38 -18.35 15.34
C LYS A 549 19.49 -19.55 15.06
#